data_AF-A0AAD6N7Z3-F1
#
_entry.id   AF-A0AAD6N7Z3-F1
#
_cell.length_a   1.000
_cell.length_b   1.000
_cell.length_c   1.000
_cell.angle_alpha   90.00
_cell.angle_beta   90.00
_cell.angle_gamma   90.00
#
_symmetry.space_group_name_H-M   'P 1'
#
loop_
_entity.id
_entity.type
_entity.pdbx_description
1 polymer ?
#
loop_
_entity_poly.entity_id
_entity_poly.type
_entity_poly.pdbx_seq_one_letter_code
_entity_poly.pdbx_strand_id
1 'polypeptide(L)'
;MVLFAVTRVVYNLCVHPLRNFPGPIHMRASVFPYLCKEMAGTLSDDILDLHRRYGEVVRVAPHELSFANAAAWDDIYSQKQNLGRDTRFYSVPEKHLASVDLQKGNIVRRALQPGFSERSRRDQEPTIMSCVDLLVRRLHERCGGGATPVDIVSWYDFTTFDIHSDLALGEAFGCLEMSDYHPWVRDTFQLSRAGRFLRLLNYFPRLKKLLFFLVGKSARKRSREHTELPRTKLLKLMDDSKEERSDLIGNLIKRKDDLGLSMEELQANAIILVRAGAETTATALSGLTYYLLTNANALEKATLEVRSTFKDECEITFSSVCRLNFLQACMNETLRLYPLSRLECRG
;
A
#
# COMPACT_ATOMS: atom_id res chain seq x y z
N MET A 1 -34.90 16.82 8.30
CA MET A 1 -33.83 16.17 7.50
C MET A 1 -33.95 16.46 6.01
N VAL A 2 -35.13 16.33 5.39
CA VAL A 2 -35.31 16.56 3.95
C VAL A 2 -34.96 17.99 3.51
N LEU A 3 -35.46 19.01 4.24
CA LEU A 3 -35.14 20.42 3.93
C LEU A 3 -33.62 20.68 3.95
N PHE A 4 -32.91 20.19 4.96
CA PHE A 4 -31.46 20.31 5.06
C PHE A 4 -30.72 19.64 3.89
N ALA A 5 -31.17 18.44 3.47
CA ALA A 5 -30.59 17.74 2.33
C ALA A 5 -30.82 18.52 1.02
N VAL A 6 -32.04 19.02 0.79
CA VAL A 6 -32.39 19.83 -0.38
C VAL A 6 -31.60 21.13 -0.42
N THR A 7 -31.53 21.87 0.69
CA THR A 7 -30.73 23.11 0.77
C THR A 7 -29.26 22.84 0.44
N ARG A 8 -28.70 21.72 0.93
CA ARG A 8 -27.31 21.35 0.65
C ARG A 8 -27.07 21.00 -0.81
N VAL A 9 -28.01 20.30 -1.45
CA VAL A 9 -27.95 20.00 -2.89
C VAL A 9 -27.97 21.28 -3.71
N VAL A 10 -28.92 22.20 -3.42
CA VAL A 10 -29.03 23.49 -4.11
C VAL A 10 -27.76 24.31 -3.92
N TYR A 11 -27.23 24.39 -2.71
CA TYR A 11 -25.96 25.06 -2.43
C TYR A 11 -24.80 24.46 -3.23
N ASN A 12 -24.66 23.13 -3.21
CA ASN A 12 -23.57 22.43 -3.87
C ASN A 12 -23.54 22.62 -5.39
N LEU A 13 -24.73 22.75 -6.01
CA LEU A 13 -24.89 22.93 -7.44
C LEU A 13 -24.79 24.39 -7.88
N CYS A 14 -25.42 25.32 -7.15
CA CYS A 14 -25.60 26.70 -7.61
C CYS A 14 -24.61 27.70 -6.98
N VAL A 15 -24.19 27.48 -5.73
CA VAL A 15 -23.45 28.47 -4.94
C VAL A 15 -22.01 28.05 -4.68
N HIS A 16 -21.75 26.75 -4.57
CA HIS A 16 -20.44 26.23 -4.18
C HIS A 16 -19.29 26.78 -5.03
N PRO A 17 -18.11 27.09 -4.45
CA PRO A 17 -16.96 27.62 -5.20
C PRO A 17 -16.56 26.76 -6.40
N LEU A 18 -16.65 25.44 -6.25
CA LEU A 18 -16.40 24.46 -7.31
C LEU A 18 -17.56 24.26 -8.30
N ARG A 19 -18.56 25.16 -8.37
CA ARG A 19 -19.73 24.99 -9.24
C ARG A 19 -19.38 25.00 -10.73
N ASN A 20 -18.30 25.70 -11.11
CA ASN A 20 -17.89 25.86 -12.50
C ASN A 20 -17.18 24.62 -13.07
N PHE A 21 -16.75 23.69 -12.21
CA PHE A 21 -16.07 22.47 -12.67
C PHE A 21 -17.09 21.44 -13.18
N PRO A 22 -16.80 20.79 -14.32
CA PRO A 22 -17.69 19.81 -14.92
C PRO A 22 -17.75 18.52 -14.09
N GLY A 23 -18.82 17.75 -14.24
CA GLY A 23 -19.02 16.47 -13.56
C GLY A 23 -20.50 16.09 -13.45
N PRO A 24 -20.82 14.82 -13.13
CA PRO A 24 -22.20 14.36 -13.03
C PRO A 24 -22.98 15.11 -11.95
N ILE A 25 -24.22 15.51 -12.25
CA ILE A 25 -25.06 16.30 -11.33
C ILE A 25 -25.21 15.60 -9.97
N HIS A 26 -25.41 14.28 -9.94
CA HIS A 26 -25.59 13.54 -8.70
C HIS A 26 -24.33 13.52 -7.82
N MET A 27 -23.13 13.47 -8.41
CA MET A 27 -21.84 13.55 -7.69
C MET A 27 -21.52 14.97 -7.24
N ARG A 28 -21.89 15.97 -8.04
CA ARG A 28 -21.75 17.39 -7.65
C ARG A 28 -22.70 17.76 -6.52
N ALA A 29 -23.90 17.18 -6.51
CA ALA A 29 -24.95 17.43 -5.53
C ALA A 29 -24.66 16.78 -4.17
N SER A 30 -24.16 15.55 -4.16
CA SER A 30 -23.96 14.75 -2.95
C SER A 30 -22.72 13.87 -3.05
N VAL A 31 -22.08 13.61 -1.91
CA VAL A 31 -20.97 12.65 -1.81
C VAL A 31 -21.45 11.20 -1.88
N PHE A 32 -22.74 10.94 -1.69
CA PHE A 32 -23.27 9.58 -1.59
C PHE A 32 -22.96 8.68 -2.81
N PRO A 33 -23.11 9.13 -4.08
CA PRO A 33 -22.78 8.31 -5.24
C PRO A 33 -21.30 7.94 -5.32
N TYR A 34 -20.41 8.86 -4.93
CA TYR A 34 -18.97 8.59 -4.82
C TYR A 34 -18.71 7.44 -3.83
N LEU A 35 -19.34 7.52 -2.66
CA LEU A 35 -19.23 6.51 -1.61
C LEU A 35 -19.79 5.15 -2.03
N CYS A 36 -20.91 5.12 -2.75
CA CYS A 36 -21.47 3.88 -3.30
C CYS A 36 -20.48 3.21 -4.26
N LYS A 37 -19.86 3.98 -5.16
CA LYS A 37 -18.86 3.47 -6.11
C LYS A 37 -17.58 3.04 -5.41
N GLU A 38 -17.16 3.72 -4.35
CA GLU A 38 -16.01 3.29 -3.55
C GLU A 38 -16.28 1.96 -2.83
N MET A 39 -17.48 1.80 -2.26
CA MET A 39 -17.88 0.55 -1.62
C MET A 39 -18.05 -0.59 -2.63
N ALA A 40 -18.51 -0.30 -3.85
CA ALA A 40 -18.58 -1.26 -4.95
C ALA A 40 -17.19 -1.62 -5.52
N GLY A 41 -16.16 -0.81 -5.26
CA GLY A 41 -14.80 -1.02 -5.77
C GLY A 41 -14.60 -0.58 -7.22
N THR A 42 -15.58 0.06 -7.85
CA THR A 42 -15.55 0.48 -9.27
C THR A 42 -15.06 1.91 -9.47
N LEU A 43 -14.82 2.64 -8.38
CA LEU A 43 -14.60 4.08 -8.42
C LEU A 43 -13.43 4.51 -9.32
N SER A 44 -12.37 3.69 -9.47
CA SER A 44 -11.22 4.04 -10.33
C SER A 44 -11.62 4.06 -11.80
N ASP A 45 -12.32 3.02 -12.24
CA ASP A 45 -12.81 2.89 -13.61
C ASP A 45 -13.87 3.96 -13.90
N ASP A 46 -14.74 4.20 -12.92
CA ASP A 46 -15.73 5.27 -13.00
C ASP A 46 -15.08 6.64 -13.19
N ILE A 47 -14.02 6.97 -12.43
CA ILE A 47 -13.30 8.24 -12.55
C ILE A 47 -12.62 8.35 -13.93
N LEU A 48 -12.06 7.26 -14.45
CA LEU A 48 -11.49 7.23 -15.79
C LEU A 48 -12.55 7.58 -16.86
N ASP A 49 -13.73 6.98 -16.77
CA ASP A 49 -14.84 7.27 -17.69
C ASP A 49 -15.36 8.70 -17.54
N LEU A 50 -15.33 9.25 -16.33
CA LEU A 50 -15.64 10.65 -16.09
C LEU A 50 -14.63 11.58 -16.77
N HIS A 51 -13.33 11.28 -16.67
CA HIS A 51 -12.31 12.06 -17.37
C HIS A 51 -12.44 11.98 -18.89
N ARG A 52 -12.76 10.81 -19.44
CA ARG A 52 -13.08 10.64 -20.87
C ARG A 52 -14.25 11.52 -21.33
N ARG A 53 -15.24 11.74 -20.45
CA ARG A 53 -16.47 12.50 -20.78
C ARG A 53 -16.38 13.99 -20.51
N TYR A 54 -15.73 14.39 -19.42
CA TYR A 54 -15.75 15.76 -18.89
C TYR A 54 -14.41 16.49 -19.01
N GLY A 55 -13.34 15.80 -19.41
CA GLY A 55 -12.01 16.36 -19.63
C GLY A 55 -11.04 16.17 -18.45
N GLU A 56 -10.00 16.99 -18.40
CA GLU A 56 -8.86 16.79 -17.50
C GLU A 56 -9.15 17.08 -16.02
N VAL A 57 -10.15 17.92 -15.72
CA VAL A 57 -10.52 18.29 -14.35
C VAL A 57 -12.00 18.02 -14.14
N VAL A 58 -12.32 17.10 -13.22
CA VAL A 58 -13.70 16.66 -12.99
C VAL A 58 -14.06 16.73 -11.52
N ARG A 59 -15.24 17.29 -11.23
CA ARG A 59 -15.81 17.32 -9.89
C ARG A 59 -16.50 15.99 -9.57
N VAL A 60 -15.82 15.15 -8.80
CA VAL A 60 -16.24 13.77 -8.44
C VAL A 60 -17.02 13.68 -7.12
N ALA A 61 -16.96 14.73 -6.30
CA ALA A 61 -17.81 14.93 -5.14
C ALA A 61 -18.04 16.43 -4.88
N PRO A 62 -18.93 16.85 -3.96
CA PRO A 62 -19.20 18.28 -3.74
C PRO A 62 -17.94 19.10 -3.41
N HIS A 63 -16.99 18.52 -2.70
CA HIS A 63 -15.75 19.18 -2.25
C HIS A 63 -14.50 18.53 -2.86
N GLU A 64 -14.61 17.84 -3.99
CA GLU A 64 -13.52 17.02 -4.52
C GLU A 64 -13.40 17.14 -6.03
N LEU A 65 -12.18 17.43 -6.47
CA LEU A 65 -11.78 17.45 -7.88
C LEU A 65 -10.81 16.31 -8.14
N SER A 66 -10.99 15.65 -9.27
CA SER A 66 -10.04 14.71 -9.83
C SER A 66 -9.34 15.37 -11.01
N PHE A 67 -8.04 15.14 -11.12
CA PHE A 67 -7.16 15.72 -12.14
C PHE A 67 -6.47 14.59 -12.90
N ALA A 68 -6.49 14.68 -14.24
CA ALA A 68 -5.82 13.75 -15.14
C ALA A 68 -4.68 14.39 -15.94
N ASN A 69 -4.32 15.64 -15.64
CA ASN A 69 -3.25 16.37 -16.30
C ASN A 69 -1.91 16.15 -15.58
N ALA A 70 -0.84 15.91 -16.35
CA ALA A 70 0.52 15.78 -15.83
C ALA A 70 1.01 17.03 -15.06
N ALA A 71 0.65 18.24 -15.50
CA ALA A 71 1.03 19.49 -14.81
C ALA A 71 0.45 19.57 -13.39
N ALA A 72 -0.73 18.98 -13.16
CA ALA A 72 -1.35 18.93 -11.84
C ALA A 72 -0.50 18.13 -10.84
N TRP A 73 0.35 17.21 -11.31
CA TRP A 73 1.26 16.48 -10.44
C TRP A 73 2.20 17.42 -9.69
N ASP A 74 2.86 18.33 -10.41
CA ASP A 74 3.80 19.27 -9.81
C ASP A 74 3.07 20.29 -8.93
N ASP A 75 1.89 20.75 -9.33
CA ASP A 75 1.11 21.70 -8.54
C ASP A 75 0.61 21.09 -7.21
N ILE A 76 0.20 19.83 -7.22
CA ILE A 76 -0.39 19.15 -6.05
C ILE A 76 0.68 18.53 -5.16
N TYR A 77 1.68 17.88 -5.75
CA TYR A 77 2.68 17.07 -5.02
C TYR A 77 4.04 17.76 -4.86
N SER A 78 4.25 18.96 -5.42
CA SER A 78 5.47 19.70 -5.10
C SER A 78 5.51 20.13 -3.63
N GLN A 79 6.72 20.14 -3.07
CA GLN A 79 6.95 20.55 -1.68
C GLN A 79 6.60 22.02 -1.41
N LYS A 80 6.37 22.83 -2.46
CA LYS A 80 6.10 24.27 -2.35
C LYS A 80 4.71 24.56 -1.80
N GLN A 81 3.71 23.78 -2.21
CA GLN A 81 2.32 24.01 -1.81
C GLN A 81 1.98 23.36 -0.46
N ASN A 82 2.72 22.31 -0.08
CA ASN A 82 2.55 21.57 1.18
C ASN A 82 1.08 21.20 1.47
N LEU A 83 0.34 20.78 0.43
CA LEU A 83 -1.04 20.34 0.56
C LEU A 83 -1.09 19.13 1.50
N GLY A 84 -1.87 19.25 2.58
CA GLY A 84 -2.01 18.18 3.56
C GLY A 84 -2.62 16.93 2.94
N ARG A 85 -2.40 15.77 3.57
CA ARG A 85 -3.11 14.56 3.15
C ARG A 85 -4.56 14.61 3.59
N ASP A 86 -5.45 13.91 2.90
CA ASP A 86 -6.84 13.88 3.33
C ASP A 86 -7.03 13.09 4.65
N THR A 87 -7.48 13.79 5.69
CA THR A 87 -7.85 13.22 7.00
C THR A 87 -8.92 12.11 6.94
N ARG A 88 -9.73 12.07 5.87
CA ARG A 88 -10.75 11.03 5.66
C ARG A 88 -10.12 9.71 5.19
N PHE A 89 -9.00 9.80 4.49
CA PHE A 89 -8.26 8.65 3.99
C PHE A 89 -7.16 8.21 4.97
N TYR A 90 -6.42 9.18 5.52
CA TYR A 90 -5.31 8.94 6.45
C TYR A 90 -5.75 9.17 7.89
N SER A 91 -6.01 8.08 8.61
CA SER A 91 -6.31 8.08 10.05
C SER A 91 -5.21 7.30 10.79
N VAL A 92 -4.06 7.94 10.97
CA VAL A 92 -2.85 7.36 11.56
C VAL A 92 -2.36 8.19 12.76
N PRO A 93 -1.47 7.64 13.60
CA PRO A 93 -0.83 8.43 14.67
C PRO A 93 -0.12 9.67 14.14
N GLU A 94 0.15 10.60 15.04
CA GLU A 94 0.67 11.91 14.71
C GLU A 94 2.09 11.82 14.08
N LYS A 95 3.00 11.05 14.68
CA LYS A 95 4.32 10.73 14.13
C LYS A 95 4.30 9.39 13.38
N HIS A 96 3.75 9.43 12.17
CA HIS A 96 3.64 8.26 11.29
C HIS A 96 4.09 8.61 9.87
N LEU A 97 4.66 7.65 9.13
CA LEU A 97 5.09 7.83 7.74
C LEU A 97 3.95 8.37 6.84
N ALA A 98 2.73 7.94 7.15
CA ALA A 98 1.51 8.37 6.47
C ALA A 98 0.76 9.55 7.14
N SER A 99 1.42 10.30 8.02
CA SER A 99 0.80 11.39 8.77
C SER A 99 0.16 12.44 7.86
N VAL A 100 -0.99 12.95 8.30
CA VAL A 100 -1.67 14.09 7.69
C VAL A 100 -0.82 15.35 7.80
N ASP A 101 -0.08 15.47 8.90
CA ASP A 101 0.92 16.50 9.09
C ASP A 101 2.21 16.08 8.37
N LEU A 102 2.47 16.73 7.23
CA LEU A 102 3.62 16.43 6.40
C LEU A 102 4.95 16.66 7.13
N GLN A 103 5.04 17.61 8.06
CA GLN A 103 6.28 17.85 8.81
C GLN A 103 6.58 16.67 9.73
N LYS A 104 5.57 16.18 10.45
CA LYS A 104 5.74 15.02 11.35
C LYS A 104 5.99 13.73 10.57
N GLY A 105 5.30 13.54 9.46
CA GLY A 105 5.59 12.42 8.55
C GLY A 105 7.00 12.49 7.96
N ASN A 106 7.51 13.69 7.65
CA ASN A 106 8.86 13.89 7.15
C ASN A 106 9.94 13.58 8.19
N ILE A 107 9.71 13.85 9.47
CA ILE A 107 10.63 13.48 10.55
C ILE A 107 10.84 11.95 10.57
N VAL A 108 9.74 11.19 10.56
CA VAL A 108 9.79 9.72 10.51
C VAL A 108 10.43 9.23 9.21
N ARG A 109 10.04 9.80 8.07
CA ARG A 109 10.59 9.46 6.75
C ARG A 109 12.12 9.62 6.71
N ARG A 110 12.65 10.74 7.22
CA ARG A 110 14.10 10.98 7.27
C ARG A 110 14.82 9.97 8.16
N ALA A 111 14.18 9.52 9.25
CA ALA A 111 14.76 8.51 10.13
C ALA A 111 14.76 7.10 9.49
N LEU A 112 13.79 6.80 8.64
CA LEU A 112 13.70 5.53 7.90
C LEU A 112 14.59 5.50 6.64
N GLN A 113 14.86 6.65 6.02
CA GLN A 113 15.58 6.76 4.75
C GLN A 113 16.91 5.97 4.69
N PRO A 114 17.76 5.94 5.74
CA PRO A 114 19.00 5.16 5.67
C PRO A 114 18.79 3.66 5.51
N GLY A 115 17.66 3.11 6.00
CA GLY A 115 17.29 1.70 5.81
C GLY A 115 17.00 1.35 4.34
N PHE A 116 16.79 2.35 3.49
CA PHE A 116 16.62 2.19 2.04
C PHE A 116 17.87 2.57 1.23
N SER A 117 19.01 2.78 1.90
CA SER A 117 20.28 3.09 1.23
C SER A 117 20.80 1.90 0.41
N GLU A 118 21.70 2.16 -0.54
CA GLU A 118 22.36 1.10 -1.32
C GLU A 118 23.11 0.10 -0.42
N ARG A 119 23.71 0.58 0.68
CA ARG A 119 24.35 -0.27 1.67
C ARG A 119 23.34 -1.20 2.33
N SER A 120 22.25 -0.67 2.87
CA SER A 120 21.20 -1.49 3.50
C SER A 120 20.57 -2.46 2.51
N ARG A 121 20.36 -2.08 1.24
CA ARG A 121 19.86 -3.01 0.22
C ARG A 121 20.80 -4.20 -0.01
N ARG A 122 22.12 -3.97 -0.01
CA ARG A 122 23.12 -5.06 -0.09
C ARG A 122 23.10 -5.94 1.14
N ASP A 123 23.01 -5.34 2.33
CA ASP A 123 22.93 -6.08 3.58
C ASP A 123 21.66 -6.98 3.66
N GLN A 124 20.57 -6.55 3.01
CA GLN A 124 19.27 -7.25 2.97
C GLN A 124 19.18 -8.32 1.87
N GLU A 125 20.10 -8.30 0.90
CA GLU A 125 20.08 -9.19 -0.26
C GLU A 125 20.06 -10.68 0.13
N PRO A 126 20.90 -11.18 1.06
CA PRO A 126 20.89 -12.60 1.44
C PRO A 126 19.54 -13.07 1.99
N THR A 127 18.87 -12.23 2.78
CA THR A 127 17.55 -12.53 3.34
C THR A 127 16.51 -12.64 2.23
N ILE A 128 16.50 -11.69 1.29
CA ILE A 128 15.54 -11.67 0.19
C ILE A 128 15.77 -12.88 -0.73
N MET A 129 17.03 -13.18 -1.07
CA MET A 129 17.38 -14.33 -1.91
C MET A 129 16.96 -15.64 -1.27
N SER A 130 17.17 -15.84 0.04
CA SER A 130 16.73 -17.07 0.72
C SER A 130 15.21 -17.27 0.65
N CYS A 131 14.42 -16.19 0.70
CA CYS A 131 12.96 -16.24 0.50
C CYS A 131 12.59 -16.56 -0.95
N VAL A 132 13.33 -16.03 -1.93
CA VAL A 132 13.11 -16.33 -3.36
C VAL A 132 13.45 -17.78 -3.68
N ASP A 133 14.55 -18.30 -3.15
CA ASP A 133 14.94 -19.71 -3.31
C ASP A 133 13.88 -20.64 -2.72
N LEU A 134 13.37 -20.31 -1.52
CA LEU A 134 12.29 -21.06 -0.89
C LEU A 134 11.00 -21.00 -1.72
N LEU A 135 10.66 -19.85 -2.30
CA LEU A 135 9.51 -19.71 -3.19
C LEU A 135 9.64 -20.64 -4.40
N VAL A 136 10.76 -20.58 -5.11
CA VAL A 136 11.00 -21.41 -6.31
C VAL A 136 10.95 -22.89 -5.94
N ARG A 137 11.56 -23.29 -4.83
CA ARG A 137 11.50 -24.67 -4.33
C ARG A 137 10.07 -25.12 -4.04
N ARG A 138 9.30 -24.33 -3.29
CA ARG A 138 7.91 -24.68 -2.95
C ARG A 138 7.01 -24.75 -4.18
N LEU A 139 7.21 -23.89 -5.17
CA LEU A 139 6.49 -23.95 -6.43
C LEU A 139 6.78 -25.26 -7.19
N HIS A 140 8.04 -25.70 -7.25
CA HIS A 140 8.40 -27.00 -7.85
C HIS A 140 7.77 -28.19 -7.11
N GLU A 141 7.75 -28.16 -5.78
CA GLU A 141 7.12 -29.19 -4.95
C GLU A 141 5.60 -29.30 -5.20
N ARG A 142 4.95 -28.19 -5.56
CA ARG A 142 3.48 -28.08 -5.65
C ARG A 142 2.93 -28.19 -7.07
N CYS A 143 3.71 -27.81 -8.09
CA CYS A 143 3.24 -27.79 -9.47
C CYS A 143 3.13 -29.19 -10.10
N GLY A 144 3.72 -30.22 -9.48
CA GLY A 144 3.66 -31.60 -9.98
C GLY A 144 4.21 -31.74 -11.41
N GLY A 145 5.27 -31.00 -11.74
CA GLY A 145 5.82 -30.95 -13.10
C GLY A 145 4.94 -30.19 -14.11
N GLY A 146 4.03 -29.33 -13.64
CA GLY A 146 3.10 -28.55 -14.46
C GLY A 146 1.69 -29.14 -14.57
N ALA A 147 1.43 -30.28 -13.92
CA ALA A 147 0.11 -30.91 -13.90
C ALA A 147 -0.89 -30.22 -12.96
N THR A 148 -0.39 -29.56 -11.91
CA THR A 148 -1.23 -28.94 -10.88
C THR A 148 -1.17 -27.41 -10.99
N PRO A 149 -2.32 -26.72 -11.20
CA PRO A 149 -2.34 -25.26 -11.17
C PRO A 149 -2.03 -24.75 -9.76
N VAL A 150 -1.25 -23.69 -9.69
CA VAL A 150 -0.90 -23.00 -8.44
C VAL A 150 -1.42 -21.57 -8.48
N ASP A 151 -1.96 -21.10 -7.36
CA ASP A 151 -2.36 -19.70 -7.21
C ASP A 151 -1.13 -18.83 -6.90
N ILE A 152 -0.55 -18.24 -7.95
CA ILE A 152 0.67 -17.44 -7.82
C ILE A 152 0.48 -16.18 -6.96
N VAL A 153 -0.75 -15.67 -6.85
CA VAL A 153 -1.05 -14.48 -6.02
C VAL A 153 -0.78 -14.80 -4.55
N SER A 154 -1.31 -15.94 -4.08
CA SER A 154 -1.07 -16.42 -2.72
C SER A 154 0.42 -16.65 -2.45
N TRP A 155 1.16 -17.22 -3.40
CA TRP A 155 2.60 -17.43 -3.26
C TRP A 155 3.39 -16.13 -3.16
N TYR A 156 3.07 -15.13 -3.98
CA TYR A 156 3.69 -13.81 -3.86
C TYR A 156 3.32 -13.12 -2.56
N ASP A 157 2.09 -13.27 -2.06
CA ASP A 157 1.74 -12.77 -0.73
C ASP A 157 2.60 -13.44 0.35
N PHE A 158 2.71 -14.76 0.36
CA PHE A 158 3.51 -15.49 1.35
C PHE A 158 4.96 -14.98 1.38
N THR A 159 5.60 -14.90 0.20
CA THR A 159 6.98 -14.45 0.08
C THR A 159 7.15 -13.00 0.50
N THR A 160 6.30 -12.10 0.02
CA THR A 160 6.46 -10.68 0.29
C THR A 160 6.12 -10.32 1.73
N PHE A 161 5.15 -10.99 2.38
CA PHE A 161 4.89 -10.81 3.80
C PHE A 161 6.05 -11.31 4.66
N ASP A 162 6.65 -12.45 4.33
CA ASP A 162 7.81 -12.96 5.07
C ASP A 162 9.03 -12.04 4.92
N ILE A 163 9.34 -11.60 3.70
CA ILE A 163 10.42 -10.62 3.46
C ILE A 163 10.19 -9.34 4.27
N HIS A 164 9.03 -8.71 4.14
CA HIS A 164 8.83 -7.40 4.77
C HIS A 164 8.65 -7.49 6.29
N SER A 165 8.13 -8.61 6.81
CA SER A 165 8.07 -8.84 8.25
C SER A 165 9.45 -9.08 8.85
N ASP A 166 10.32 -9.82 8.17
CA ASP A 166 11.71 -9.96 8.59
C ASP A 166 12.44 -8.60 8.59
N LEU A 167 12.32 -7.84 7.51
CA LEU A 167 12.99 -6.55 7.38
C LEU A 167 12.48 -5.44 8.31
N ALA A 168 11.21 -5.50 8.75
CA ALA A 168 10.59 -4.45 9.58
C ALA A 168 10.33 -4.86 11.03
N LEU A 169 10.30 -6.16 11.34
CA LEU A 169 10.05 -6.71 12.69
C LEU A 169 11.17 -7.64 13.17
N GLY A 170 12.18 -7.91 12.34
CA GLY A 170 13.34 -8.75 12.66
C GLY A 170 13.10 -10.26 12.51
N GLU A 171 11.86 -10.67 12.20
CA GLU A 171 11.49 -12.07 12.12
C GLU A 171 10.28 -12.28 11.20
N ALA A 172 10.43 -13.18 10.22
CA ALA A 172 9.37 -13.60 9.30
C ALA A 172 8.13 -14.19 10.03
N PHE A 173 6.99 -14.24 9.34
CA PHE A 173 5.78 -14.93 9.85
C PHE A 173 5.73 -16.42 9.50
N GLY A 174 6.57 -16.87 8.55
CA GLY A 174 6.65 -18.25 8.11
C GLY A 174 5.52 -18.65 7.16
N CYS A 175 4.91 -17.68 6.47
CA CYS A 175 3.82 -17.96 5.53
C CYS A 175 4.29 -18.87 4.39
N LEU A 176 5.51 -18.64 3.89
CA LEU A 176 6.08 -19.36 2.76
C LEU A 176 6.46 -20.80 3.13
N GLU A 177 7.01 -20.99 4.33
CA GLU A 177 7.36 -22.32 4.85
C GLU A 177 6.10 -23.16 5.06
N MET A 178 5.07 -22.58 5.68
CA MET A 178 3.81 -23.27 5.99
C MET A 178 2.89 -23.43 4.77
N SER A 179 3.15 -22.69 3.67
CA SER A 179 2.26 -22.61 2.50
C SER A 179 0.84 -22.15 2.86
N ASP A 180 0.67 -21.36 3.91
CA ASP A 180 -0.61 -20.77 4.33
C ASP A 180 -0.36 -19.41 5.01
N TYR A 181 -1.38 -18.56 5.00
CA TYR A 181 -1.37 -17.28 5.68
C TYR A 181 -1.30 -17.47 7.19
N HIS A 182 -0.27 -16.87 7.80
CA HIS A 182 -0.25 -16.66 9.24
C HIS A 182 -1.52 -15.90 9.67
N PRO A 183 -2.18 -16.22 10.81
CA PRO A 183 -3.43 -15.59 11.24
C PRO A 183 -3.39 -14.06 11.24
N TRP A 184 -2.25 -13.48 11.66
CA TRP A 184 -2.03 -12.03 11.62
C TRP A 184 -2.07 -11.44 10.19
N VAL A 185 -1.50 -12.14 9.21
CA VAL A 185 -1.54 -11.73 7.80
C VAL A 185 -2.96 -11.83 7.26
N ARG A 186 -3.67 -12.92 7.56
CA ARG A 186 -5.08 -13.09 7.20
C ARG A 186 -5.96 -11.97 7.77
N ASP A 187 -5.76 -11.62 9.03
CA ASP A 187 -6.46 -10.52 9.70
C ASP A 187 -6.12 -9.16 9.07
N THR A 188 -4.89 -8.98 8.62
CA THR A 188 -4.45 -7.75 7.93
C THR A 188 -5.30 -7.48 6.68
N PHE A 189 -5.55 -8.50 5.85
CA PHE A 189 -6.42 -8.36 4.67
C PHE A 189 -7.88 -8.05 5.05
N GLN A 190 -8.40 -8.68 6.10
CA GLN A 190 -9.75 -8.41 6.60
C GLN A 190 -9.86 -6.97 7.12
N LEU A 191 -8.84 -6.47 7.82
CA LEU A 191 -8.76 -5.09 8.28
C LEU A 191 -8.64 -4.10 7.12
N SER A 192 -7.91 -4.42 6.05
CA SER A 192 -7.88 -3.61 4.82
C SER A 192 -9.28 -3.50 4.20
N ARG A 193 -10.04 -4.61 4.11
CA ARG A 193 -11.43 -4.62 3.62
C ARG A 193 -12.37 -3.81 4.52
N ALA A 194 -12.30 -4.03 5.84
CA ALA A 194 -13.07 -3.26 6.81
C ALA A 194 -12.70 -1.76 6.81
N GLY A 195 -11.44 -1.44 6.48
CA GLY A 195 -10.94 -0.09 6.31
C GLY A 195 -11.75 0.72 5.31
N ARG A 196 -12.21 0.12 4.20
CA ARG A 196 -13.10 0.78 3.22
C ARG A 196 -14.38 1.29 3.87
N PHE A 197 -15.00 0.45 4.71
CA PHE A 197 -16.18 0.84 5.47
C PHE A 197 -15.87 1.88 6.56
N LEU A 198 -14.72 1.79 7.23
CA LEU A 198 -14.32 2.80 8.20
C LEU A 198 -14.06 4.17 7.55
N ARG A 199 -13.52 4.21 6.31
CA ARG A 199 -13.37 5.44 5.53
C ARG A 199 -14.73 6.05 5.20
N LEU A 200 -15.72 5.24 4.82
CA LEU A 200 -17.10 5.70 4.63
C LEU A 200 -17.64 6.41 5.89
N LEU A 201 -17.40 5.83 7.07
CA LEU A 201 -17.84 6.42 8.33
C LEU A 201 -17.16 7.76 8.66
N ASN A 202 -16.00 8.07 8.09
CA ASN A 202 -15.35 9.37 8.26
C ASN A 202 -16.17 10.52 7.66
N TYR A 203 -17.04 10.24 6.68
CA TYR A 203 -18.00 11.22 6.15
C TYR A 203 -19.17 11.51 7.11
N PHE A 204 -19.41 10.62 8.07
CA PHE A 204 -20.54 10.68 9.01
C PHE A 204 -20.06 10.52 10.46
N PRO A 205 -19.36 11.52 11.05
CA PRO A 205 -18.68 11.37 12.35
C PRO A 205 -19.62 11.03 13.51
N ARG A 206 -20.88 11.46 13.46
CA ARG A 206 -21.90 11.10 14.47
C ARG A 206 -22.26 9.62 14.39
N LEU A 207 -22.46 9.10 13.17
CA LEU A 207 -22.73 7.68 12.94
C LEU A 207 -21.52 6.81 13.33
N LYS A 208 -20.31 7.27 13.00
CA LYS A 208 -19.05 6.63 13.41
C LYS A 208 -19.03 6.45 14.94
N LYS A 209 -19.23 7.52 15.71
CA LYS A 209 -19.23 7.46 17.18
C LYS A 209 -20.28 6.47 17.72
N LEU A 210 -21.49 6.47 17.16
CA LEU A 210 -22.55 5.55 17.54
C LEU A 210 -22.18 4.08 17.28
N LEU A 211 -21.66 3.77 16.09
CA LEU A 211 -21.25 2.41 15.75
C LEU A 211 -20.08 1.92 16.61
N PHE A 212 -19.08 2.77 16.87
CA PHE A 212 -17.98 2.42 17.77
C PHE A 212 -18.41 2.21 19.23
N PHE A 213 -19.48 2.90 19.66
CA PHE A 213 -20.08 2.65 20.97
C PHE A 213 -20.77 1.28 21.03
N LEU A 214 -21.54 0.92 19.99
CA LEU A 214 -22.27 -0.35 19.91
C LEU A 214 -21.36 -1.57 19.77
N VAL A 215 -20.28 -1.45 18.99
CA VAL A 215 -19.33 -2.54 18.70
C VAL A 215 -18.27 -2.68 19.83
N GLY A 216 -18.27 -1.78 20.81
CA GLY A 216 -17.13 -1.34 21.64
C GLY A 216 -16.42 -2.33 22.57
N LYS A 217 -16.75 -3.63 22.60
CA LYS A 217 -16.02 -4.63 23.42
C LYS A 217 -15.35 -5.74 22.60
N SER A 218 -16.05 -6.36 21.65
CA SER A 218 -15.50 -7.45 20.84
C SER A 218 -14.45 -6.97 19.84
N ALA A 219 -14.68 -5.85 19.16
CA ALA A 219 -13.71 -5.28 18.24
C ALA A 219 -12.47 -4.71 18.93
N ARG A 220 -12.62 -4.19 20.17
CA ARG A 220 -11.47 -3.71 20.95
C ARG A 220 -10.56 -4.85 21.40
N LYS A 221 -11.14 -6.02 21.74
CA LYS A 221 -10.36 -7.22 22.08
C LYS A 221 -9.57 -7.73 20.87
N ARG A 222 -10.24 -7.92 19.73
CA ARG A 222 -9.59 -8.36 18.48
C ARG A 222 -8.52 -7.37 17.99
N SER A 223 -8.77 -6.08 18.13
CA SER A 223 -7.79 -5.04 17.79
C SER A 223 -6.56 -5.09 18.69
N ARG A 224 -6.70 -5.44 19.97
CA ARG A 224 -5.55 -5.60 20.88
C ARG A 224 -4.74 -6.85 20.54
N GLU A 225 -5.41 -7.98 20.32
CA GLU A 225 -4.76 -9.23 19.94
C GLU A 225 -3.96 -9.08 18.63
N HIS A 226 -4.48 -8.33 17.67
CA HIS A 226 -3.78 -8.03 16.41
C HIS A 226 -2.55 -7.12 16.59
N THR A 227 -2.51 -6.32 17.66
CA THR A 227 -1.36 -5.46 17.98
C THR A 227 -0.31 -6.13 18.86
N GLU A 228 -0.65 -7.18 19.63
CA GLU A 228 0.33 -7.79 20.53
C GLU A 228 1.47 -8.49 19.77
N LEU A 229 1.17 -9.26 18.71
CA LEU A 229 2.20 -10.02 18.01
C LEU A 229 3.29 -9.14 17.36
N PRO A 230 2.96 -8.09 16.57
CA PRO A 230 3.97 -7.17 16.07
C PRO A 230 4.72 -6.45 17.19
N ARG A 231 4.06 -6.17 18.32
CA ARG A 231 4.69 -5.54 19.48
C ARG A 231 5.74 -6.46 20.09
N THR A 232 5.42 -7.74 20.31
CA THR A 232 6.37 -8.73 20.85
C THR A 232 7.58 -8.90 19.94
N LYS A 233 7.36 -9.06 18.62
CA LYS A 233 8.46 -9.15 17.65
C LYS A 233 9.34 -7.90 17.67
N LEU A 234 8.73 -6.72 17.68
CA LEU A 234 9.45 -5.45 17.73
C LEU A 234 10.23 -5.26 19.04
N LEU A 235 9.67 -5.65 20.19
CA LEU A 235 10.39 -5.59 21.47
C LEU A 235 11.60 -6.53 21.49
N LYS A 236 11.43 -7.76 20.97
CA LYS A 236 12.55 -8.70 20.81
C LYS A 236 13.63 -8.10 19.90
N LEU A 237 13.25 -7.52 18.77
CA LEU A 237 14.19 -6.82 17.89
C LEU A 237 14.92 -5.68 18.62
N MET A 238 14.23 -4.91 19.46
CA MET A 238 14.87 -3.85 20.25
C MET A 238 15.89 -4.40 21.25
N ASP A 239 15.61 -5.56 21.88
CA ASP A 239 16.54 -6.21 22.79
C ASP A 239 17.76 -6.81 22.05
N ASP A 240 17.51 -7.40 20.88
CA ASP A 240 18.53 -8.03 20.00
C ASP A 240 19.37 -6.98 19.24
N SER A 241 18.86 -5.76 19.02
CA SER A 241 19.50 -4.67 18.26
C SER A 241 20.79 -4.10 18.86
N LYS A 242 21.35 -4.75 19.87
CA LYS A 242 22.77 -4.65 20.23
C LYS A 242 23.67 -5.26 19.15
N GLU A 243 23.14 -6.13 18.29
CA GLU A 243 23.79 -6.65 17.10
C GLU A 243 23.48 -5.78 15.86
N GLU A 244 24.47 -5.64 14.99
CA GLU A 244 24.59 -4.63 13.93
C GLU A 244 23.72 -4.92 12.69
N ARG A 245 22.47 -5.36 12.87
CA ARG A 245 21.57 -5.72 11.75
C ARG A 245 21.04 -4.46 11.02
N SER A 246 21.16 -4.44 9.69
CA SER A 246 20.75 -3.35 8.79
C SER A 246 19.28 -3.44 8.41
N ASP A 247 18.39 -3.39 9.41
CA ASP A 247 16.94 -3.51 9.20
C ASP A 247 16.31 -2.18 8.77
N LEU A 248 15.18 -2.25 8.05
CA LEU A 248 14.45 -1.07 7.56
C LEU A 248 14.06 -0.12 8.71
N ILE A 249 13.77 -0.69 9.88
CA ILE A 249 13.35 0.05 11.08
C ILE A 249 14.50 0.36 12.05
N GLY A 250 15.68 -0.24 11.88
CA GLY A 250 16.76 -0.17 12.86
C GLY A 250 17.15 1.27 13.23
N ASN A 251 17.23 2.15 12.23
CA ASN A 251 17.52 3.58 12.46
C ASN A 251 16.37 4.32 13.18
N LEU A 252 15.12 3.92 12.95
CA LEU A 252 13.97 4.50 13.64
C LEU A 252 13.94 4.07 15.11
N ILE A 253 14.34 2.83 15.42
CA ILE A 253 14.51 2.33 16.79
C ILE A 253 15.61 3.12 17.50
N LYS A 254 16.80 3.24 16.89
CA LYS A 254 17.94 3.97 17.49
C LYS A 254 17.62 5.42 17.82
N ARG A 255 16.79 6.07 16.99
CA ARG A 255 16.40 7.48 17.15
C ARG A 255 15.05 7.66 17.85
N LYS A 256 14.46 6.61 18.43
CA LYS A 256 13.14 6.65 19.05
C LYS A 256 13.04 7.76 20.09
N ASP A 257 14.02 7.83 21.00
CA ASP A 257 14.02 8.80 22.10
C ASP A 257 14.29 10.23 21.61
N ASP A 258 15.26 10.41 20.70
CA ASP A 258 15.55 11.70 20.06
C ASP A 258 14.34 12.31 19.34
N LEU A 259 13.52 11.45 18.72
CA LEU A 259 12.32 11.83 18.00
C LEU A 259 11.09 11.91 18.90
N GLY A 260 11.21 11.51 20.18
CA GLY A 260 10.10 11.38 21.13
C GLY A 260 8.98 10.48 20.61
N LEU A 261 9.32 9.37 19.97
CA LEU A 261 8.36 8.41 19.43
C LEU A 261 7.80 7.52 20.53
N SER A 262 6.48 7.44 20.64
CA SER A 262 5.85 6.46 21.53
C SER A 262 6.07 5.03 21.01
N MET A 263 5.90 4.03 21.87
CA MET A 263 5.99 2.63 21.43
C MET A 263 4.91 2.29 20.40
N GLU A 264 3.72 2.88 20.55
CA GLU A 264 2.59 2.74 19.63
C GLU A 264 2.89 3.38 18.28
N GLU A 265 3.56 4.54 18.26
CA GLU A 265 4.00 5.18 17.02
C GLU A 265 5.08 4.36 16.30
N LEU A 266 6.07 3.86 17.03
CA LEU A 266 7.10 2.97 16.46
C LEU A 266 6.46 1.71 15.87
N GLN A 267 5.57 1.06 16.63
CA GLN A 267 4.84 -0.11 16.18
C GLN A 267 3.97 0.17 14.94
N ALA A 268 3.25 1.29 14.91
CA ALA A 268 2.44 1.66 13.76
C ALA A 268 3.31 1.85 12.50
N ASN A 269 4.49 2.45 12.64
CA ASN A 269 5.46 2.61 11.55
C ASN A 269 6.05 1.25 11.09
N ALA A 270 6.28 0.30 12.00
CA ALA A 270 6.69 -1.05 11.62
C ALA A 270 5.59 -1.76 10.81
N ILE A 271 4.35 -1.73 11.30
CA ILE A 271 3.21 -2.39 10.67
C ILE A 271 2.94 -1.82 9.27
N ILE A 272 3.03 -0.50 9.07
CA ILE A 272 2.83 0.07 7.72
C ILE A 272 3.94 -0.34 6.75
N LEU A 273 5.19 -0.51 7.21
CA LEU A 273 6.28 -1.00 6.36
C LEU A 273 6.01 -2.43 5.89
N VAL A 274 5.55 -3.31 6.79
CA VAL A 274 5.16 -4.68 6.44
C VAL A 274 4.00 -4.66 5.44
N ARG A 275 2.91 -3.96 5.76
CA ARG A 275 1.69 -3.98 4.95
C ARG A 275 1.87 -3.33 3.59
N ALA A 276 2.43 -2.13 3.57
CA ALA A 276 2.59 -1.37 2.34
C ALA A 276 3.61 -2.03 1.41
N GLY A 277 4.69 -2.60 1.95
CA GLY A 277 5.68 -3.31 1.15
C GLY A 277 5.17 -4.65 0.62
N ALA A 278 4.53 -5.46 1.46
CA ALA A 278 4.08 -6.78 1.06
C ALA A 278 2.97 -6.75 0.00
N GLU A 279 1.83 -6.09 0.32
CA GLU A 279 0.64 -6.12 -0.54
C GLU A 279 0.90 -5.47 -1.91
N THR A 280 1.67 -4.37 -1.96
CA THR A 280 1.99 -3.71 -3.23
C THR A 280 2.94 -4.53 -4.10
N THR A 281 3.99 -5.12 -3.50
CA THR A 281 4.95 -5.95 -4.23
C THR A 281 4.28 -7.21 -4.78
N ALA A 282 3.45 -7.91 -3.98
CA ALA A 282 2.73 -9.09 -4.43
C ALA A 282 1.77 -8.76 -5.58
N THR A 283 1.05 -7.65 -5.48
CA THR A 283 0.13 -7.17 -6.52
C THR A 283 0.86 -6.82 -7.81
N ALA A 284 2.01 -6.14 -7.73
CA ALA A 284 2.84 -5.80 -8.89
C ALA A 284 3.37 -7.04 -9.61
N LEU A 285 3.91 -8.01 -8.85
CA LEU A 285 4.42 -9.26 -9.39
C LEU A 285 3.31 -10.12 -10.00
N SER A 286 2.14 -10.15 -9.37
CA SER A 286 0.95 -10.82 -9.91
C SER A 286 0.53 -10.22 -11.25
N GLY A 287 0.49 -8.89 -11.35
CA GLY A 287 0.19 -8.18 -12.58
C GLY A 287 1.23 -8.46 -13.68
N LEU A 288 2.52 -8.42 -13.33
CA LEU A 288 3.61 -8.70 -14.26
C LEU A 288 3.50 -10.12 -14.82
N THR A 289 3.31 -11.11 -13.94
CA THR A 289 3.15 -12.51 -14.33
C THR A 289 1.92 -12.71 -15.21
N TYR A 290 0.78 -12.08 -14.88
CA TYR A 290 -0.40 -12.11 -15.72
C TYR A 290 -0.16 -11.56 -17.13
N TYR A 291 0.46 -10.37 -17.25
CA TYR A 291 0.72 -9.75 -18.55
C TYR A 291 1.75 -10.52 -19.38
N LEU A 292 2.76 -11.11 -18.75
CA LEU A 292 3.71 -11.98 -19.45
C LEU A 292 3.02 -13.25 -19.94
N LEU A 293 2.23 -13.94 -19.10
CA LEU A 293 1.55 -15.18 -19.48
C LEU A 293 0.48 -14.97 -20.56
N THR A 294 -0.11 -13.78 -20.64
CA THR A 294 -1.10 -13.43 -21.69
C THR A 294 -0.46 -12.88 -22.96
N ASN A 295 0.85 -12.60 -22.96
CA ASN A 295 1.59 -12.12 -24.11
C ASN A 295 2.83 -13.00 -24.37
N ALA A 296 2.65 -14.02 -25.22
CA ALA A 296 3.69 -15.00 -25.53
C ALA A 296 4.99 -14.38 -26.04
N ASN A 297 4.93 -13.31 -26.85
CA ASN A 297 6.13 -12.63 -27.37
C ASN A 297 6.91 -11.94 -26.25
N ALA A 298 6.21 -11.21 -25.37
CA ALA A 298 6.85 -10.57 -24.23
C ALA A 298 7.46 -11.61 -23.27
N LEU A 299 6.77 -12.71 -23.01
CA LEU A 299 7.29 -13.81 -22.19
C LEU A 299 8.54 -14.46 -22.80
N GLU A 300 8.51 -14.76 -24.10
CA GLU A 300 9.66 -15.35 -24.80
C GLU A 300 10.87 -14.42 -24.74
N LYS A 301 10.67 -13.13 -25.02
CA LYS A 301 11.75 -12.14 -25.01
C LYS A 301 12.33 -11.90 -23.61
N ALA A 302 11.48 -11.84 -22.58
CA ALA A 302 11.93 -11.73 -21.19
C ALA A 302 12.68 -12.99 -20.74
N THR A 303 12.19 -14.17 -21.12
CA THR A 303 12.84 -15.46 -20.84
C THR A 303 14.20 -15.55 -21.52
N LEU A 304 14.30 -15.13 -22.78
CA LEU A 304 15.55 -15.10 -23.53
C LEU A 304 16.55 -14.13 -22.89
N GLU A 305 16.12 -12.93 -22.49
CA GLU A 305 16.97 -11.96 -21.81
C GLU A 305 17.56 -12.57 -20.53
N VAL A 306 16.74 -13.17 -19.67
CA VAL A 306 17.22 -13.79 -18.43
C VAL A 306 18.19 -14.96 -18.72
N ARG A 307 17.80 -15.90 -19.58
CA ARG A 307 18.57 -17.13 -19.86
C ARG A 307 19.86 -16.89 -20.65
N SER A 308 19.95 -15.81 -21.42
CA SER A 308 21.19 -15.43 -22.11
C SER A 308 22.14 -14.61 -21.24
N THR A 309 21.62 -13.99 -20.20
CA THR A 309 22.36 -13.10 -19.29
C THR A 309 23.03 -13.87 -18.16
N PHE A 310 22.39 -14.92 -17.64
CA PHE A 310 22.86 -15.70 -16.50
C PHE A 310 23.07 -17.16 -16.89
N LYS A 311 24.23 -17.72 -16.52
CA LYS A 311 24.53 -19.14 -16.72
C LYS A 311 24.06 -20.01 -15.57
N ASP A 312 24.18 -19.47 -14.36
CA ASP A 312 23.88 -20.16 -13.11
C ASP A 312 23.03 -19.25 -12.19
N GLU A 313 22.20 -19.86 -11.35
CA GLU A 313 21.32 -19.13 -10.42
C GLU A 313 22.11 -18.23 -9.45
N CYS A 314 23.32 -18.65 -9.05
CA CYS A 314 24.20 -17.88 -8.18
C CYS A 314 24.67 -16.54 -8.78
N GLU A 315 24.57 -16.36 -10.09
CA GLU A 315 24.90 -15.09 -10.75
C GLU A 315 23.80 -14.04 -10.57
N ILE A 316 22.59 -14.44 -10.15
CA ILE A 316 21.42 -13.58 -9.97
C ILE A 316 21.53 -12.85 -8.64
N THR A 317 22.07 -11.64 -8.70
CA THR A 317 22.23 -10.68 -7.59
C THR A 317 21.46 -9.38 -7.86
N PHE A 318 21.21 -8.58 -6.82
CA PHE A 318 20.57 -7.26 -6.95
C PHE A 318 21.27 -6.34 -7.94
N SER A 319 22.61 -6.38 -7.97
CA SER A 319 23.40 -5.59 -8.92
C SER A 319 23.26 -6.12 -10.35
N SER A 320 23.23 -7.44 -10.52
CA SER A 320 23.19 -8.07 -11.83
C SER A 320 21.84 -7.93 -12.52
N VAL A 321 20.71 -7.97 -11.79
CA VAL A 321 19.36 -7.86 -12.39
C VAL A 321 19.10 -6.47 -12.95
N CYS A 322 19.86 -5.45 -12.53
CA CYS A 322 19.82 -4.11 -13.11
C CYS A 322 20.21 -4.07 -14.60
N ARG A 323 20.83 -5.13 -15.16
CA ARG A 323 21.15 -5.22 -16.59
C ARG A 323 20.01 -5.77 -17.46
N LEU A 324 18.93 -6.27 -16.85
CA LEU A 324 17.75 -6.81 -17.54
C LEU A 324 16.83 -5.68 -18.00
N ASN A 325 17.22 -4.98 -19.06
CA ASN A 325 16.53 -3.79 -19.55
C ASN A 325 15.10 -4.09 -20.01
N PHE A 326 14.88 -5.22 -20.67
CA PHE A 326 13.56 -5.60 -21.16
C PHE A 326 12.64 -6.03 -20.02
N LEU A 327 13.13 -6.81 -19.05
CA LEU A 327 12.34 -7.15 -17.87
C LEU A 327 11.97 -5.92 -17.03
N GLN A 328 12.89 -4.94 -16.90
CA GLN A 328 12.58 -3.65 -16.27
C GLN A 328 11.51 -2.87 -17.05
N ALA A 329 11.57 -2.88 -18.38
CA ALA A 329 10.53 -2.28 -19.22
C ALA A 329 9.16 -2.97 -19.02
N CYS A 330 9.12 -4.30 -18.93
CA CYS A 330 7.90 -5.05 -18.60
C CYS A 330 7.34 -4.67 -17.23
N MET A 331 8.20 -4.49 -16.22
CA MET A 331 7.78 -4.05 -14.89
C MET A 331 7.20 -2.63 -14.91
N ASN A 332 7.86 -1.69 -15.61
CA ASN A 332 7.36 -0.32 -15.77
C ASN A 332 6.02 -0.29 -16.52
N GLU A 333 5.87 -1.07 -17.58
CA GLU A 333 4.62 -1.16 -18.34
C GLU A 333 3.50 -1.80 -17.51
N THR A 334 3.82 -2.80 -16.69
CA THR A 334 2.89 -3.39 -15.73
C THR A 334 2.37 -2.33 -14.77
N LEU A 335 3.26 -1.51 -14.17
CA LEU A 335 2.85 -0.44 -13.24
C LEU A 335 2.08 0.69 -13.93
N ARG A 336 2.32 0.92 -15.23
CA ARG A 336 1.56 1.89 -16.04
C ARG A 336 0.13 1.41 -16.31
N LEU A 337 -0.05 0.13 -16.64
CA LEU A 337 -1.35 -0.48 -16.93
C LEU A 337 -2.13 -0.85 -15.66
N TYR A 338 -1.41 -1.17 -14.59
CA TYR A 338 -1.94 -1.65 -13.32
C TYR A 338 -1.37 -0.85 -12.14
N PRO A 339 -1.77 0.44 -12.01
CA PRO A 339 -1.31 1.28 -10.92
C PRO A 339 -1.88 0.79 -9.58
N LEU A 340 -0.99 0.59 -8.60
CA LEU A 340 -1.30 -0.06 -7.33
C LEU A 340 -2.05 0.85 -6.34
N SER A 341 -2.00 2.17 -6.54
CA SER A 341 -2.57 3.12 -5.58
C SER A 341 -3.14 4.34 -6.27
N ARG A 342 -4.20 4.88 -5.67
CA ARG A 342 -4.72 6.22 -5.95
C ARG A 342 -4.19 7.17 -4.89
N LEU A 343 -3.83 8.38 -5.30
CA LEU A 343 -3.39 9.43 -4.40
C LEU A 343 -4.52 10.42 -4.14
N GLU A 344 -4.68 10.81 -2.87
CA GLU A 344 -5.69 11.77 -2.42
C GLU A 344 -5.02 12.87 -1.57
N CYS A 345 -5.24 14.12 -1.96
CA CYS A 345 -4.68 15.30 -1.29
C CYS A 345 -5.80 16.26 -0.89
N ARG A 346 -5.54 17.07 0.13
CA ARG A 346 -6.44 18.11 0.61
C ARG A 346 -5.79 19.47 0.41
N GLY A 347 -6.38 20.25 -0.51
CA GLY A 347 -6.07 21.68 -0.70
C GLY A 347 -6.99 22.61 0.05
#